data_AF-G2P5M4-F1
#
_entry.id   AF-G2P5M4-F1
#
_cell.length_a   1.000
_cell.length_b   1.000
_cell.length_c   1.000
_cell.angle_alpha   90.00
_cell.angle_beta   90.00
_cell.angle_gamma   90.00
#
_symmetry.space_group_name_H-M   'P 1'
#
loop_
_entity.id
_entity.type
_entity.pdbx_description
1 polymer ?
#
loop_
_entity_poly.entity_id
_entity_poly.type
_entity_poly.pdbx_seq_one_letter_code
_entity_poly.pdbx_strand_id
1 'polypeptide(L)'
;MLTLIAYEERLRLSLDLASVIAATTRWLVRAYPAADGATNAALAEAQARQAVTVAAWLRYPTSTDAGLLALAGPGGSFRLDWLADAEPYEINGPDGIWRTYVDEVVASWAAALLTCSTLASQAVAALDDCEHGAGTPGEFRRLTAPDAHDCRAAPLLRHPDLLALVVDLHRPQLVERLRRLHSDDQTPTSAV
;
A
#
# COMPACT_ATOMS: atom_id res chain seq x y z
N MET A 1 -9.61 12.28 31.41
CA MET A 1 -10.42 12.80 30.28
C MET A 1 -9.56 13.05 29.05
N LEU A 2 -8.45 13.82 29.14
CA LEU A 2 -7.51 14.05 28.02
C LEU A 2 -6.89 12.76 27.43
N THR A 3 -6.54 11.78 28.26
CA THR A 3 -5.98 10.48 27.79
C THR A 3 -6.99 9.63 27.01
N LEU A 4 -8.29 9.76 27.30
CA LEU A 4 -9.35 8.99 26.64
C LEU A 4 -9.62 9.55 25.24
N ILE A 5 -9.61 10.88 25.09
CA ILE A 5 -9.80 11.57 23.81
C ILE A 5 -8.63 11.28 22.86
N ALA A 6 -7.39 11.39 23.35
CA ALA A 6 -6.20 11.07 22.55
C ALA A 6 -6.17 9.59 22.11
N TYR A 7 -6.69 8.68 22.93
CA TYR A 7 -6.81 7.26 22.59
C TYR A 7 -7.88 7.00 21.53
N GLU A 8 -9.06 7.62 21.64
CA GLU A 8 -10.11 7.52 20.62
C GLU A 8 -9.70 8.12 19.28
N GLU A 9 -9.01 9.27 19.28
CA GLU A 9 -8.45 9.86 18.07
C GLU A 9 -7.43 8.91 17.44
N ARG A 10 -6.47 8.37 18.20
CA ARG A 10 -5.50 7.39 17.69
C ARG A 10 -6.17 6.13 17.11
N LEU A 11 -7.24 5.65 17.74
CA LEU A 11 -8.02 4.52 17.24
C LEU A 11 -8.75 4.85 15.93
N ARG A 12 -9.35 6.03 15.80
CA ARG A 12 -9.99 6.46 14.53
C ARG A 12 -8.98 6.60 13.41
N LEU A 13 -7.85 7.24 13.67
CA LEU A 13 -6.74 7.36 12.72
C LEU A 13 -6.24 5.99 12.24
N SER A 14 -6.17 5.01 13.15
CA SER A 14 -5.85 3.63 12.82
C SER A 14 -6.93 2.95 11.96
N LEU A 15 -8.21 3.28 12.15
CA LEU A 15 -9.32 2.73 11.36
C LEU A 15 -9.38 3.31 9.95
N ASP A 16 -9.06 4.59 9.78
CA ASP A 16 -9.03 5.24 8.46
C ASP A 16 -7.91 4.65 7.60
N LEU A 17 -6.70 4.52 8.17
CA LEU A 17 -5.58 3.87 7.48
C LEU A 17 -5.87 2.40 7.17
N ALA A 18 -6.50 1.67 8.10
CA ALA A 18 -6.93 0.29 7.87
C ALA A 18 -7.97 0.19 6.74
N SER A 19 -8.88 1.16 6.64
CA SER A 19 -9.90 1.23 5.58
C SER A 19 -9.26 1.47 4.21
N VAL A 20 -8.25 2.35 4.14
CA VAL A 20 -7.45 2.55 2.92
C VAL A 20 -6.71 1.27 2.54
N ILE A 21 -6.04 0.61 3.50
CA ILE A 21 -5.32 -0.64 3.24
C ILE A 21 -6.29 -1.71 2.69
N ALA A 22 -7.46 -1.87 3.31
CA ALA A 22 -8.46 -2.85 2.89
C ALA A 22 -9.03 -2.51 1.50
N ALA A 23 -9.41 -1.26 1.26
CA ALA A 23 -9.98 -0.79 0.00
C ALA A 23 -8.98 -0.93 -1.15
N THR A 24 -7.75 -0.47 -0.98
CA THR A 24 -6.70 -0.54 -2.01
C THR A 24 -6.25 -1.98 -2.27
N THR A 25 -6.18 -2.83 -1.24
CA THR A 25 -5.94 -4.28 -1.43
C THR A 25 -7.05 -4.91 -2.28
N ARG A 26 -8.32 -4.60 -1.96
CA ARG A 26 -9.48 -5.07 -2.71
C ARG A 26 -9.44 -4.60 -4.16
N TRP A 27 -9.04 -3.34 -4.39
CA TRP A 27 -8.89 -2.80 -5.73
C TRP A 27 -7.87 -3.61 -6.56
N LEU A 28 -6.66 -3.81 -6.03
CA LEU A 28 -5.60 -4.57 -6.71
C LEU A 28 -6.02 -6.01 -7.06
N VAL A 29 -6.62 -6.73 -6.11
CA VAL A 29 -7.05 -8.13 -6.33
C VAL A 29 -8.20 -8.23 -7.33
N ARG A 30 -9.07 -7.21 -7.41
CA ARG A 30 -10.15 -7.16 -8.42
C ARG A 30 -9.62 -6.80 -9.80
N ALA A 31 -8.69 -5.86 -9.90
CA ALA A 31 -8.09 -5.44 -11.18
C ALA A 31 -7.15 -6.50 -11.76
N TYR A 32 -6.43 -7.23 -10.90
CA TYR A 32 -5.44 -8.23 -11.28
C TYR A 32 -5.70 -9.55 -10.55
N PRO A 33 -6.69 -10.35 -11.00
CA PRO A 33 -7.10 -11.55 -10.32
C PRO A 33 -5.99 -12.61 -10.21
N ALA A 34 -6.11 -13.43 -9.16
CA ALA A 34 -5.24 -14.57 -8.91
C ALA A 34 -5.41 -15.67 -9.98
N ALA A 35 -4.48 -16.63 -10.01
CA ALA A 35 -4.73 -17.91 -10.66
C ALA A 35 -5.89 -18.64 -9.96
N ASP A 36 -6.55 -19.55 -10.68
CA ASP A 36 -7.74 -20.25 -10.16
C ASP A 36 -7.50 -20.96 -8.82
N GLY A 37 -8.53 -20.94 -7.97
CA GLY A 37 -8.57 -21.68 -6.70
C GLY A 37 -8.43 -20.80 -5.45
N ALA A 38 -9.09 -21.23 -4.37
CA ALA A 38 -9.19 -20.46 -3.12
C ALA A 38 -7.83 -20.17 -2.46
N THR A 39 -6.89 -21.12 -2.51
CA THR A 39 -5.54 -20.93 -1.97
C THR A 39 -4.76 -19.87 -2.75
N ASN A 40 -4.88 -19.87 -4.08
CA ASN A 40 -4.21 -18.87 -4.92
C ASN A 40 -4.81 -17.49 -4.68
N ALA A 41 -6.14 -17.39 -4.57
CA ALA A 41 -6.82 -16.14 -4.20
C ALA A 41 -6.35 -15.60 -2.84
N ALA A 42 -6.28 -16.45 -1.81
CA ALA A 42 -5.80 -16.06 -0.49
C ALA A 42 -4.33 -15.60 -0.50
N LEU A 43 -3.47 -16.27 -1.27
CA LEU A 43 -2.06 -15.88 -1.42
C LEU A 43 -1.89 -14.58 -2.20
N ALA A 44 -2.67 -14.37 -3.25
CA ALA A 44 -2.68 -13.11 -4.01
C ALA A 44 -3.12 -11.94 -3.13
N GLU A 45 -4.19 -12.13 -2.35
CA GLU A 45 -4.67 -11.14 -1.39
C GLU A 45 -3.64 -10.86 -0.29
N ALA A 46 -2.97 -11.88 0.25
CA ALA A 46 -1.90 -11.69 1.24
C ALA A 46 -0.72 -10.89 0.67
N GLN A 47 -0.31 -11.16 -0.57
CA GLN A 47 0.76 -10.43 -1.26
C GLN A 47 0.36 -8.96 -1.51
N ALA A 48 -0.85 -8.73 -2.05
CA ALA A 48 -1.38 -7.39 -2.27
C ALA A 48 -1.48 -6.61 -0.95
N ARG A 49 -1.98 -7.23 0.11
CA ARG A 49 -2.07 -6.61 1.44
C ARG A 49 -0.70 -6.21 1.97
N GLN A 50 0.31 -7.07 1.88
CA GLN A 50 1.67 -6.71 2.30
C GLN A 50 2.20 -5.48 1.54
N ALA A 51 2.03 -5.45 0.22
CA ALA A 51 2.47 -4.31 -0.60
C ALA A 51 1.74 -3.01 -0.23
N VAL A 52 0.42 -3.08 -0.05
CA VAL A 52 -0.42 -1.94 0.30
C VAL A 52 -0.12 -1.43 1.70
N THR A 53 0.11 -2.31 2.68
CA THR A 53 0.53 -1.90 4.03
C THR A 53 1.85 -1.13 3.99
N VAL A 54 2.88 -1.66 3.32
CA VAL A 54 4.17 -0.97 3.18
C VAL A 54 4.02 0.38 2.49
N ALA A 55 3.27 0.43 1.38
CA ALA A 55 3.01 1.67 0.66
C ALA A 55 2.25 2.70 1.50
N ALA A 56 1.24 2.28 2.26
CA ALA A 56 0.45 3.14 3.12
C ALA A 56 1.29 3.72 4.26
N TRP A 57 2.13 2.92 4.90
CA TRP A 57 3.02 3.39 5.97
C TRP A 57 4.09 4.35 5.45
N LEU A 58 4.64 4.11 4.25
CA LEU A 58 5.58 5.06 3.65
C LEU A 58 4.94 6.39 3.26
N ARG A 59 3.66 6.36 2.86
CA ARG A 59 2.89 7.55 2.44
C ARG A 59 2.40 8.35 3.64
N TYR A 60 2.00 7.67 4.70
CA TYR A 60 1.46 8.23 5.93
C TYR A 60 2.31 7.78 7.12
N PRO A 61 3.58 8.21 7.24
CA PRO A 61 4.53 7.65 8.23
C PRO A 61 4.17 7.96 9.68
N THR A 62 3.40 9.03 9.94
CA THR A 62 3.03 9.47 11.29
C THR A 62 1.52 9.43 11.53
N SER A 63 1.10 9.51 12.79
CA SER A 63 -0.31 9.70 13.14
C SER A 63 -0.87 11.02 12.60
N THR A 64 -0.03 12.05 12.48
CA THR A 64 -0.42 13.34 11.91
C THR A 64 -0.79 13.20 10.44
N ASP A 65 0.01 12.45 9.66
CA ASP A 65 -0.27 12.20 8.25
C ASP A 65 -1.56 11.39 8.08
N ALA A 66 -1.79 10.39 8.94
CA ALA A 66 -3.06 9.65 8.97
C ALA A 66 -4.26 10.56 9.32
N GLY A 67 -4.06 11.59 10.15
CA GLY A 67 -5.10 12.58 10.47
C GLY A 67 -5.44 13.48 9.29
N LEU A 68 -4.44 13.87 8.51
CA LEU A 68 -4.68 14.60 7.26
C LEU A 68 -5.43 13.74 6.25
N LEU A 69 -5.14 12.44 6.17
CA LEU A 69 -5.91 11.48 5.37
C LEU A 69 -7.38 11.42 5.80
N ALA A 70 -7.68 11.37 7.09
CA ALA A 70 -9.05 11.35 7.59
C ALA A 70 -9.86 12.61 7.21
N LEU A 71 -9.18 13.75 7.10
CA LEU A 71 -9.79 15.03 6.74
C LEU A 71 -9.94 15.23 5.22
N ALA A 72 -8.91 14.87 4.46
CA ALA A 72 -8.87 15.09 3.01
C ALA A 72 -9.51 13.94 2.21
N GLY A 73 -9.56 12.74 2.78
CA GLY A 73 -9.88 11.50 2.09
C GLY A 73 -8.74 11.00 1.18
N PRO A 74 -8.78 9.72 0.75
CA PRO A 74 -7.73 9.09 -0.06
C PRO A 74 -7.85 9.36 -1.58
N GLY A 75 -8.85 10.12 -2.02
CA GLY A 75 -9.03 10.52 -3.44
C GLY A 75 -9.82 9.55 -4.31
N GLY A 76 -9.87 8.26 -3.96
CA GLY A 76 -10.72 7.24 -4.61
C GLY A 76 -10.10 6.57 -5.85
N SER A 77 -10.80 5.56 -6.39
CA SER A 77 -10.28 4.69 -7.47
C SER A 77 -10.52 5.18 -8.89
N PHE A 78 -11.14 6.33 -9.12
CA PHE A 78 -11.68 6.70 -10.44
C PHE A 78 -10.68 6.56 -11.61
N ARG A 79 -9.48 7.15 -11.50
CA ARG A 79 -8.46 7.06 -12.56
C ARG A 79 -7.87 5.66 -12.66
N LEU A 80 -7.71 4.97 -11.53
CA LEU A 80 -7.23 3.60 -11.50
C LEU A 80 -8.20 2.65 -12.23
N ASP A 81 -9.50 2.79 -11.99
CA ASP A 81 -10.55 2.01 -12.65
C ASP A 81 -10.51 2.24 -14.17
N TRP A 82 -10.29 3.48 -14.61
CA TRP A 82 -10.10 3.79 -16.03
C TRP A 82 -8.85 3.13 -16.63
N LEU A 83 -7.72 3.10 -15.90
CA LEU A 83 -6.47 2.47 -16.36
C LEU A 83 -6.55 0.94 -16.42
N ALA A 84 -7.28 0.32 -15.49
CA ALA A 84 -7.46 -1.12 -15.43
C ALA A 84 -8.60 -1.63 -16.33
N ASP A 85 -9.24 -0.74 -17.11
CA ASP A 85 -10.46 -1.02 -17.88
C ASP A 85 -11.53 -1.73 -17.01
N ALA A 86 -11.64 -1.30 -15.74
CA ALA A 86 -12.53 -1.91 -14.78
C ALA A 86 -13.98 -1.44 -15.00
N GLU A 87 -14.94 -2.29 -14.60
CA GLU A 87 -16.37 -2.00 -14.64
C GLU A 87 -16.70 -0.59 -14.08
N PRO A 88 -17.66 0.14 -14.68
CA PRO A 88 -17.90 1.54 -14.39
C PRO A 88 -18.06 1.85 -12.89
N TYR A 89 -17.43 2.95 -12.49
CA TYR A 89 -17.47 3.50 -11.14
C TYR A 89 -18.89 3.93 -10.73
N GLU A 90 -19.68 3.02 -10.16
CA GLU A 90 -21.00 3.33 -9.57
C GLU A 90 -20.89 3.64 -8.06
N ILE A 91 -20.74 4.92 -7.71
CA ILE A 91 -20.64 5.37 -6.29
C ILE A 91 -21.89 4.98 -5.48
N ASN A 92 -23.07 5.07 -6.09
CA ASN A 92 -24.36 4.87 -5.41
C ASN A 92 -24.81 3.40 -5.39
N GLY A 93 -24.02 2.49 -5.96
CA GLY A 93 -24.25 1.06 -5.84
C GLY A 93 -23.85 0.54 -4.45
N PRO A 94 -24.38 -0.62 -4.02
CA PRO A 94 -24.03 -1.23 -2.73
C PRO A 94 -22.53 -1.55 -2.60
N ASP A 95 -21.78 -1.54 -3.71
CA ASP A 95 -20.36 -1.84 -3.82
C ASP A 95 -19.51 -0.58 -4.17
N GLY A 96 -20.07 0.64 -4.09
CA GLY A 96 -19.40 1.89 -4.49
C GLY A 96 -18.59 2.56 -3.38
N ILE A 97 -19.04 2.45 -2.12
CA ILE A 97 -18.46 3.20 -0.99
C ILE A 97 -16.98 2.84 -0.74
N TRP A 98 -16.60 1.56 -0.82
CA TRP A 98 -15.20 1.19 -0.58
C TRP A 98 -14.24 1.79 -1.61
N ARG A 99 -14.72 2.13 -2.82
CA ARG A 99 -13.90 2.75 -3.86
C ARG A 99 -13.50 4.18 -3.52
N THR A 100 -14.26 4.88 -2.68
CA THR A 100 -13.89 6.22 -2.18
C THR A 100 -12.79 6.16 -1.13
N TYR A 101 -12.52 4.98 -0.57
CA TYR A 101 -11.43 4.72 0.37
C TYR A 101 -10.15 4.24 -0.32
N VAL A 102 -10.14 4.05 -1.65
CA VAL A 102 -8.94 3.69 -2.40
C VAL A 102 -8.02 4.91 -2.49
N ASP A 103 -6.74 4.69 -2.23
CA ASP A 103 -5.69 5.71 -2.42
C ASP A 103 -4.86 5.38 -3.66
N GLU A 104 -4.89 6.28 -4.64
CA GLU A 104 -4.19 6.15 -5.93
C GLU A 104 -2.67 6.03 -5.76
N VAL A 105 -2.09 6.80 -4.85
CA VAL A 105 -0.65 6.80 -4.61
C VAL A 105 -0.25 5.49 -3.95
N VAL A 106 -0.99 5.05 -2.94
CA VAL A 106 -0.77 3.77 -2.27
C VAL A 106 -0.91 2.61 -3.25
N ALA A 107 -1.92 2.64 -4.14
CA ALA A 107 -2.12 1.61 -5.17
C ALA A 107 -0.93 1.55 -6.13
N SER A 108 -0.49 2.71 -6.64
CA SER A 108 0.65 2.82 -7.56
C SER A 108 1.96 2.37 -6.91
N TRP A 109 2.20 2.76 -5.66
CA TRP A 109 3.37 2.33 -4.91
C TRP A 109 3.33 0.83 -4.65
N ALA A 110 2.20 0.29 -4.18
CA ALA A 110 2.03 -1.15 -3.98
C ALA A 110 2.26 -1.95 -5.27
N ALA A 111 1.76 -1.49 -6.41
CA ALA A 111 2.02 -2.07 -7.72
C ALA A 111 3.52 -2.09 -8.06
N ALA A 112 4.25 -1.01 -7.74
CA ALA A 112 5.70 -0.94 -7.97
C ALA A 112 6.46 -1.92 -7.06
N LEU A 113 6.03 -2.09 -5.82
CA LEU A 113 6.61 -3.04 -4.86
C LEU A 113 6.34 -4.50 -5.26
N LEU A 114 5.14 -4.80 -5.76
CA LEU A 114 4.78 -6.15 -6.22
C LEU A 114 5.60 -6.61 -7.43
N THR A 115 5.98 -5.68 -8.31
CA THR A 115 6.70 -5.95 -9.57
C THR A 115 8.22 -5.82 -9.45
N CYS A 116 8.75 -5.31 -8.33
CA CYS A 116 10.19 -5.11 -8.12
C CYS A 116 10.62 -5.47 -6.69
N SER A 117 11.20 -6.67 -6.52
CA SER A 117 11.62 -7.19 -5.20
C SER A 117 12.73 -6.35 -4.53
N THR A 118 13.63 -5.75 -5.31
CA THR A 118 14.66 -4.84 -4.80
C THR A 118 14.03 -3.58 -4.19
N LEU A 119 13.06 -2.99 -4.88
CA LEU A 119 12.32 -1.83 -4.39
C LEU A 119 11.48 -2.19 -3.16
N ALA A 120 10.85 -3.36 -3.16
CA ALA A 120 10.15 -3.91 -2.00
C ALA A 120 11.05 -4.04 -0.77
N SER A 121 12.27 -4.55 -0.95
CA SER A 121 13.22 -4.73 0.16
C SER A 121 13.67 -3.40 0.75
N GLN A 122 13.94 -2.40 -0.11
CA GLN A 122 14.27 -1.03 0.32
C GLN A 122 13.10 -0.37 1.07
N ALA A 123 11.88 -0.55 0.56
CA ALA A 123 10.67 -0.01 1.16
C ALA A 123 10.39 -0.61 2.54
N VAL A 124 10.57 -1.92 2.71
CA VAL A 124 10.42 -2.60 4.01
C VAL A 124 11.48 -2.14 5.01
N ALA A 125 12.74 -1.99 4.58
CA ALA A 125 13.80 -1.49 5.46
C ALA A 125 13.53 -0.06 5.95
N ALA A 126 12.91 0.78 5.12
CA ALA A 126 12.55 2.15 5.48
C ALA A 126 11.33 2.26 6.42
N LEU A 127 10.70 1.15 6.80
CA LEU A 127 9.59 1.17 7.76
C LEU A 127 10.05 1.37 9.22
N ASP A 128 11.32 1.15 9.52
CA ASP A 128 11.89 1.38 10.85
C ASP A 128 11.76 2.86 11.28
N ASP A 129 11.64 3.78 10.32
CA ASP A 129 11.43 5.22 10.54
C ASP A 129 9.95 5.62 10.68
N CYS A 130 9.00 4.68 10.56
CA CYS A 130 7.56 4.96 10.61
C CYS A 130 6.98 4.72 12.01
N GLU A 131 6.04 5.58 12.45
CA GLU A 131 5.39 5.46 13.77
C GLU A 131 4.45 4.25 13.89
N HIS A 132 4.08 3.65 12.76
CA HIS A 132 3.19 2.48 12.69
C HIS A 132 3.84 1.18 13.20
N GLY A 133 5.11 1.25 13.61
CA GLY A 133 5.88 0.17 14.22
C GLY A 133 6.73 -0.59 13.20
N ALA A 134 7.91 -1.03 13.62
CA ALA A 134 8.72 -1.95 12.83
C ALA A 134 7.98 -3.30 12.73
N GLY A 135 7.71 -3.74 11.49
CA GLY A 135 7.08 -5.04 11.25
C GLY A 135 7.89 -6.17 11.87
N THR A 136 7.23 -7.28 12.21
CA THR A 136 7.95 -8.45 12.72
C THR A 136 8.87 -9.04 11.64
N PRO A 137 10.04 -9.61 11.98
CA PRO A 137 10.90 -10.26 11.00
C PRO A 137 10.13 -11.31 10.19
N GLY A 138 10.02 -11.09 8.88
CA GLY A 138 9.31 -11.98 7.95
C GLY A 138 7.85 -11.60 7.64
N GLU A 139 7.30 -10.56 8.28
CA GLU A 139 5.93 -10.07 8.02
C GLU A 139 5.67 -9.75 6.55
N PHE A 140 6.71 -9.28 5.84
CA PHE A 140 6.67 -8.92 4.42
C PHE A 140 7.44 -9.89 3.52
N ARG A 141 7.65 -11.14 3.95
CA ARG A 141 8.45 -12.14 3.21
C ARG A 141 7.88 -12.42 1.82
N ARG A 142 6.54 -12.46 1.66
CA ARG A 142 5.92 -12.75 0.36
C ARG A 142 6.11 -11.61 -0.61
N LEU A 143 6.17 -10.38 -0.13
CA LEU A 143 6.46 -9.20 -0.94
C LEU A 143 7.93 -9.18 -1.40
N THR A 144 8.87 -9.34 -0.45
CA THR A 144 10.31 -9.13 -0.66
C THR A 144 11.03 -10.34 -1.27
N ALA A 145 10.64 -11.55 -0.90
CA ALA A 145 11.22 -12.81 -1.36
C ALA A 145 10.13 -13.86 -1.65
N PRO A 146 9.23 -13.61 -2.63
CA PRO A 146 8.20 -14.57 -3.02
C PRO A 146 8.83 -15.87 -3.51
N ASP A 147 8.27 -17.00 -3.08
CA ASP A 147 8.63 -18.29 -3.66
C ASP A 147 7.87 -18.59 -4.96
N ALA A 148 8.22 -19.71 -5.60
CA ALA A 148 7.58 -20.12 -6.86
C ALA A 148 6.07 -20.39 -6.72
N HIS A 149 5.57 -20.66 -5.51
CA HIS A 149 4.14 -20.80 -5.28
C HIS A 149 3.47 -19.43 -5.15
N ASP A 150 4.08 -18.50 -4.40
CA ASP A 150 3.63 -17.11 -4.30
C ASP A 150 3.50 -16.47 -5.70
N CYS A 151 4.52 -16.62 -6.57
CA CYS A 151 4.48 -16.07 -7.93
C CYS A 151 3.39 -16.71 -8.82
N ARG A 152 3.18 -18.04 -8.70
CA ARG A 152 2.14 -18.75 -9.48
C ARG A 152 0.72 -18.45 -9.01
N ALA A 153 0.54 -18.12 -7.74
CA ALA A 153 -0.76 -17.77 -7.19
C ALA A 153 -1.26 -16.42 -7.72
N ALA A 154 -0.35 -15.47 -7.98
CA ALA A 154 -0.67 -14.09 -8.31
C ALA A 154 0.01 -13.62 -9.61
N PRO A 155 -0.13 -14.34 -10.75
CA PRO A 155 0.67 -14.09 -11.94
C PRO A 155 0.44 -12.68 -12.51
N LEU A 156 -0.80 -12.18 -12.49
CA LEU A 156 -1.12 -10.83 -12.98
C LEU A 156 -0.56 -9.74 -12.07
N LEU A 157 -0.70 -9.89 -10.74
CA LEU A 157 -0.15 -8.97 -9.74
C LEU A 157 1.39 -8.89 -9.76
N ARG A 158 2.05 -9.90 -10.33
CA ARG A 158 3.52 -9.98 -10.45
C ARG A 158 4.04 -9.65 -11.84
N HIS A 159 3.17 -9.37 -12.80
CA HIS A 159 3.58 -9.12 -14.18
C HIS A 159 3.91 -7.64 -14.38
N PRO A 160 5.18 -7.26 -14.62
CA PRO A 160 5.58 -5.85 -14.71
C PRO A 160 4.81 -5.08 -15.80
N ASP A 161 4.58 -5.71 -16.96
CA ASP A 161 3.91 -5.03 -18.08
C ASP A 161 2.42 -4.75 -17.82
N LEU A 162 1.74 -5.57 -17.01
CA LEU A 162 0.31 -5.39 -16.72
C LEU A 162 0.07 -4.26 -15.70
N LEU A 163 1.02 -4.05 -14.80
CA LEU A 163 0.97 -2.99 -13.79
C LEU A 163 1.66 -1.71 -14.23
N ALA A 164 2.36 -1.69 -15.37
CA ALA A 164 3.20 -0.56 -15.81
C ALA A 164 2.46 0.79 -15.75
N LEU A 165 1.23 0.87 -16.29
CA LEU A 165 0.44 2.11 -16.28
C LEU A 165 0.11 2.60 -14.87
N VAL A 166 -0.18 1.69 -13.95
CA VAL A 166 -0.48 2.02 -12.55
C VAL A 166 0.78 2.40 -11.81
N VAL A 167 1.89 1.71 -12.05
CA VAL A 167 3.22 1.99 -11.48
C VAL A 167 3.70 3.39 -11.87
N ASP A 168 3.58 3.74 -13.15
CA ASP A 168 4.17 4.97 -13.69
C ASP A 168 3.48 6.25 -13.18
N LEU A 169 2.26 6.16 -12.63
CA LEU A 169 1.57 7.30 -12.01
C LEU A 169 2.40 7.97 -10.89
N HIS A 170 2.97 7.16 -9.98
CA HIS A 170 3.57 7.65 -8.74
C HIS A 170 4.92 7.04 -8.39
N ARG A 171 5.51 6.19 -9.25
CA ARG A 171 6.85 5.61 -9.04
C ARG A 171 7.94 6.67 -8.76
N PRO A 172 8.01 7.81 -9.46
CA PRO A 172 9.03 8.83 -9.14
C PRO A 172 8.94 9.33 -7.69
N GLN A 173 7.73 9.46 -7.15
CA GLN A 173 7.53 9.93 -5.77
C GLN A 173 7.93 8.88 -4.74
N LEU A 174 7.71 7.59 -5.03
CA LEU A 174 8.17 6.48 -4.19
C LEU A 174 9.71 6.47 -4.12
N VAL A 175 10.37 6.51 -5.28
CA VAL A 175 11.85 6.50 -5.35
C VAL A 175 12.44 7.69 -4.60
N GLU A 176 11.87 8.88 -4.80
CA GLU A 176 12.31 10.08 -4.09
C GLU A 176 12.05 10.00 -2.58
N ARG A 177 10.96 9.37 -2.15
CA ARG A 177 10.67 9.13 -0.73
C ARG A 177 11.71 8.23 -0.08
N LEU A 178 12.04 7.10 -0.73
CA LEU A 178 13.04 6.15 -0.23
C LEU A 178 14.45 6.75 -0.23
N ARG A 179 14.78 7.54 -1.26
CA ARG A 179 16.06 8.27 -1.33
C ARG A 179 16.23 9.22 -0.14
N ARG A 180 15.18 9.96 0.24
CA ARG A 180 15.20 10.89 1.38
C ARG A 180 15.43 10.16 2.71
N LEU A 181 14.67 9.09 2.96
CA LEU A 181 14.82 8.30 4.19
C LEU A 181 16.24 7.69 4.31
N HIS A 182 16.80 7.20 3.21
CA HIS A 182 18.18 6.71 3.21
C HIS A 182 19.23 7.80 3.45
N SER A 183 18.98 9.03 2.99
CA SER A 183 19.87 10.18 3.24
C SER A 183 19.82 10.64 4.69
N ASP A 184 18.66 10.60 5.34
CA ASP A 184 18.50 11.00 6.74
C ASP A 184 19.28 10.05 7.67
N ASP A 185 19.26 8.74 7.41
CA ASP A 185 20.01 7.70 8.15
C ASP A 185 21.54 7.84 8.01
N GLN A 186 22.03 8.41 6.89
CA GLN A 186 23.46 8.64 6.67
C GLN A 186 23.99 9.95 7.25
N THR A 187 23.15 10.80 7.86
CA THR A 187 23.61 12.06 8.46
C THR A 187 24.34 11.75 9.77
N PRO A 188 25.69 11.82 9.83
CA PRO A 188 26.38 11.56 11.08
C PRO A 188 26.04 12.69 12.04
N THR A 189 25.74 12.32 13.29
CA THR A 189 25.80 13.24 14.44
C THR A 189 27.24 13.75 14.61
N SER A 190 27.68 14.65 13.73
CA SER A 190 28.82 15.51 14.00
C SER A 190 28.32 16.58 14.95
N ALA A 191 28.51 16.29 16.23
CA ALA A 191 28.41 17.24 17.31
C ALA A 191 29.18 18.53 16.98
N VAL A 192 28.53 19.67 17.24
CA VAL A 192 29.18 20.93 17.60
C VAL A 192 28.47 21.45 18.84
#